data_AF-A0A433QX94-F1
#
_entry.id   AF-A0A433QX94-F1
#
_cell.length_a   1.000
_cell.length_b   1.000
_cell.length_c   1.000
_cell.angle_alpha   90.00
_cell.angle_beta   90.00
_cell.angle_gamma   90.00
#
_symmetry.space_group_name_H-M   'P 1'
#
loop_
_entity.id
_entity.type
_entity.pdbx_description
1 polymer ?
#
loop_
_entity_poly.entity_id
_entity_poly.type
_entity_poly.pdbx_seq_one_letter_code
_entity_poly.pdbx_strand_id
1 'polypeptide(L)'
;MKSGDVFYTRSNGGQWISYQEAVFEDETLISDGIKEGASKIISDFLIERSINVVQLPRSILKSFPEQERKLQQVTPELVRDNIRNATKAFVQKMDTLVFIAFFEYLLSDKAFSELRRCTILPLMDKSFGTFSKGRIQFYIANEEAEIALFPNLSSIFVDLERLSKPIIDALTTEAAAKELNVKRLDNDAFIQLRWDYHNDKWLRDLWHYLDATESIDMTAFENTPILPTVGPNGVLVSLNQNLPLLYQDGNRSNINAILTKIGTNLVDKRYSKRLPDFVLEFSATNVLKCIQLASTKANRSIEELLLPLSSDERNTLRDFLQGNEYDLFQNERSSESIEILRQLPIFPAQTSSSVAFKPAADCRLLPQDFPVFSVQYGMAILCKNDTEYKFAAKINIPELSVQEHLRCNVLPLLNNPLPDTKANEYQTFLRKVLSYVEREGSQQLCQMLTQHSVIPSDESSNCRLFRASELYDDTNPMFAAVFAGAGKTSKCRMDPTPHL
;
A
#
# COMPACT_ATOMS: atom_id res chain seq x y z
N MET A 1 -20.74 71.83 16.24
CA MET A 1 -22.12 71.42 16.54
C MET A 1 -22.43 71.95 17.91
N LYS A 2 -23.46 72.78 18.03
CA LYS A 2 -23.76 73.53 19.26
C LYS A 2 -24.81 72.77 20.08
N SER A 3 -24.84 73.02 21.38
CA SER A 3 -25.79 72.44 22.36
C SER A 3 -27.28 72.67 22.04
N GLY A 4 -27.62 73.44 21.01
CA GLY A 4 -29.00 73.70 20.56
C GLY A 4 -29.37 73.06 19.22
N ASP A 5 -28.46 72.33 18.57
CA ASP A 5 -28.76 71.63 17.31
C ASP A 5 -29.62 70.38 17.62
N VAL A 6 -30.74 70.22 16.90
CA VAL A 6 -31.71 69.13 17.10
C VAL A 6 -31.80 68.29 15.82
N PHE A 7 -31.79 66.98 15.96
CA PHE A 7 -31.79 66.03 14.86
C PHE A 7 -32.99 65.10 14.95
N TYR A 8 -33.51 64.67 13.80
CA TYR A 8 -34.57 63.66 13.76
C TYR A 8 -33.97 62.26 13.65
N THR A 9 -34.48 61.33 14.46
CA THR A 9 -34.19 59.90 14.34
C THR A 9 -35.48 59.11 14.26
N ARG A 10 -35.46 57.97 13.53
CA ARG A 10 -36.59 57.03 13.45
C ARG A 10 -36.68 56.09 14.65
N SER A 11 -35.70 56.12 15.58
CA SER A 11 -35.73 55.29 16.78
C SER A 11 -36.99 55.57 17.61
N ASN A 12 -37.49 54.53 18.29
CA ASN A 12 -38.66 54.61 19.17
C ASN A 12 -39.93 55.21 18.53
N GLY A 13 -40.11 55.02 17.21
CA GLY A 13 -41.29 55.53 16.50
C GLY A 13 -41.14 56.97 15.97
N GLY A 14 -39.95 57.56 16.07
CA GLY A 14 -39.64 58.88 15.56
C GLY A 14 -39.55 59.95 16.65
N GLN A 15 -38.41 60.59 16.80
CA GLN A 15 -38.19 61.63 17.81
C GLN A 15 -37.13 62.65 17.38
N TRP A 16 -37.22 63.85 17.96
CA TRP A 16 -36.21 64.89 17.85
C TRP A 16 -35.27 64.82 19.05
N ILE A 17 -33.97 64.72 18.81
CA ILE A 17 -32.93 64.48 19.81
C ILE A 17 -31.85 65.55 19.74
N SER A 18 -31.14 65.73 20.84
CA SER A 18 -29.99 66.64 20.88
C SER A 18 -28.78 66.04 20.16
N TYR A 19 -27.80 66.89 19.80
CA TYR A 19 -26.50 66.42 19.33
C TYR A 19 -25.88 65.35 20.25
N GLN A 20 -25.96 65.52 21.57
CA GLN A 20 -25.35 64.61 22.55
C GLN A 20 -25.89 63.17 22.48
N GLU A 21 -27.11 63.01 21.99
CA GLU A 21 -27.81 61.73 21.87
C GLU A 21 -27.78 61.17 20.45
N ALA A 22 -27.33 61.96 19.47
CA ALA A 22 -27.32 61.60 18.06
C ALA A 22 -26.14 60.69 17.73
N VAL A 23 -26.40 59.68 16.89
CA VAL A 23 -25.36 58.86 16.24
C VAL A 23 -25.46 59.06 14.73
N PHE A 24 -24.47 59.66 14.10
CA PHE A 24 -24.48 59.97 12.67
C PHE A 24 -24.04 58.79 11.81
N GLU A 25 -24.55 58.67 10.59
CA GLU A 25 -24.10 57.65 9.64
C GLU A 25 -22.61 57.81 9.30
N ASP A 26 -21.89 56.69 9.17
CA ASP A 26 -20.48 56.68 8.79
C ASP A 26 -20.33 57.09 7.32
N GLU A 27 -19.66 58.23 7.07
CA GLU A 27 -19.47 58.78 5.73
C GLU A 27 -18.78 57.80 4.78
N THR A 28 -17.92 56.91 5.30
CA THR A 28 -17.20 55.91 4.48
C THR A 28 -18.15 54.94 3.78
N LEU A 29 -19.31 54.68 4.40
CA LEU A 29 -20.35 53.81 3.87
C LEU A 29 -21.33 54.53 2.93
N ILE A 30 -21.30 55.86 2.83
CA ILE A 30 -22.22 56.65 1.99
C ILE A 30 -21.51 57.05 0.68
N SER A 31 -20.61 56.20 0.17
CA SER A 31 -19.69 56.54 -0.92
C SER A 31 -20.08 55.96 -2.28
N ASP A 32 -20.62 54.75 -2.32
CA ASP A 32 -21.08 54.02 -3.50
C ASP A 32 -22.41 53.30 -3.20
N GLY A 33 -23.18 52.92 -4.24
CA GLY A 33 -24.55 52.42 -4.06
C GLY A 33 -24.67 51.09 -3.29
N ILE A 34 -23.62 50.26 -3.29
CA ILE A 34 -23.60 48.99 -2.53
C ILE A 34 -23.35 49.29 -1.05
N LYS A 35 -22.36 50.14 -0.73
CA LYS A 35 -22.10 50.57 0.64
C LYS A 35 -23.24 51.40 1.21
N GLU A 36 -23.95 52.16 0.39
CA GLU A 36 -25.16 52.87 0.81
C GLU A 36 -26.26 51.88 1.22
N GLY A 37 -26.38 50.76 0.51
CA GLY A 37 -27.22 49.62 0.92
C GLY A 37 -26.81 49.05 2.28
N ALA A 38 -25.50 48.83 2.50
CA ALA A 38 -24.99 48.34 3.78
C ALA A 38 -25.20 49.37 4.91
N SER A 39 -24.96 50.65 4.64
CA SER A 39 -25.21 51.78 5.55
C SER A 39 -26.66 51.81 6.00
N LYS A 40 -27.61 51.71 5.06
CA LYS A 40 -29.03 51.68 5.36
C LYS A 40 -29.41 50.50 6.25
N ILE A 41 -28.92 49.30 5.95
CA ILE A 41 -29.17 48.09 6.75
C ILE A 41 -28.59 48.24 8.17
N ILE A 42 -27.38 48.78 8.29
CA ILE A 42 -26.75 49.05 9.59
C ILE A 42 -27.58 50.07 10.39
N SER A 43 -27.96 51.18 9.77
CA SER A 43 -28.78 52.22 10.39
C SER A 43 -30.13 51.66 10.85
N ASP A 44 -30.84 50.93 9.98
CA ASP A 44 -32.12 50.29 10.31
C ASP A 44 -31.97 49.31 11.48
N PHE A 45 -30.92 48.48 11.47
CA PHE A 45 -30.64 47.53 12.55
C PHE A 45 -30.35 48.21 13.89
N LEU A 46 -29.54 49.27 13.90
CA LEU A 46 -29.24 50.02 15.11
C LEU A 46 -30.48 50.76 15.64
N ILE A 47 -31.31 51.30 14.75
CA ILE A 47 -32.59 51.94 15.08
C ILE A 47 -33.54 50.93 15.74
N GLU A 48 -33.65 49.70 15.22
CA GLU A 48 -34.42 48.61 15.83
C GLU A 48 -33.92 48.24 17.24
N ARG A 49 -32.63 48.46 17.52
CA ARG A 49 -32.02 48.30 18.85
C ARG A 49 -32.12 49.56 19.71
N SER A 50 -32.98 50.50 19.35
CA SER A 50 -33.21 51.76 20.06
C SER A 50 -31.98 52.68 20.11
N ILE A 51 -31.05 52.52 19.16
CA ILE A 51 -29.95 53.47 18.98
C ILE A 51 -30.43 54.64 18.12
N ASN A 52 -30.10 55.85 18.54
CA ASN A 52 -30.52 57.10 17.94
C ASN A 52 -29.74 57.46 16.68
N VAL A 53 -29.80 56.59 15.66
CA VAL A 53 -29.12 56.86 14.38
C VAL A 53 -29.83 57.97 13.63
N VAL A 54 -29.06 58.97 13.21
CA VAL A 54 -29.50 60.15 12.47
C VAL A 54 -29.06 59.99 11.02
N GLN A 55 -30.04 59.94 10.14
CA GLN A 55 -29.82 59.73 8.71
C GLN A 55 -29.99 61.04 7.97
N LEU A 56 -28.92 61.50 7.33
CA LEU A 56 -28.87 62.80 6.67
C LEU A 56 -28.37 62.65 5.24
N PRO A 57 -28.85 63.49 4.31
CA PRO A 57 -28.23 63.61 3.00
C PRO A 57 -26.72 63.86 3.13
N ARG A 58 -25.92 63.17 2.31
CA ARG A 58 -24.45 63.23 2.38
C ARG A 58 -23.89 64.66 2.31
N SER A 59 -24.54 65.54 1.55
CA SER A 59 -24.16 66.97 1.46
C SER A 59 -24.28 67.70 2.79
N ILE A 60 -25.33 67.40 3.56
CA ILE A 60 -25.54 67.95 4.90
C ILE A 60 -24.56 67.33 5.88
N LEU A 61 -24.38 66.01 5.84
CA LEU A 61 -23.41 65.31 6.68
C LEU A 61 -21.99 65.85 6.46
N LYS A 62 -21.60 66.21 5.23
CA LYS A 62 -20.29 66.82 4.92
C LYS A 62 -20.11 68.25 5.41
N SER A 63 -21.20 68.95 5.69
CA SER A 63 -21.13 70.35 6.12
C SER A 63 -20.69 70.52 7.58
N PHE A 64 -20.74 69.46 8.39
CA PHE A 64 -20.30 69.52 9.79
C PHE A 64 -18.79 69.29 9.94
N PRO A 65 -18.16 69.86 10.99
CA PRO A 65 -16.74 69.64 11.30
C PRO A 65 -16.41 68.16 11.45
N GLU A 66 -15.36 67.68 10.77
CA GLU A 66 -14.98 66.25 10.75
C GLU A 66 -14.72 65.67 12.14
N GLN A 67 -14.09 66.43 13.04
CA GLN A 67 -13.77 65.99 14.40
C GLN A 67 -15.04 65.72 15.22
N GLU A 68 -16.04 66.58 15.11
CA GLU A 68 -17.31 66.43 15.81
C GLU A 68 -18.10 65.24 15.25
N ARG A 69 -18.13 65.09 13.92
CA ARG A 69 -18.76 63.93 13.27
C ARG A 69 -18.17 62.61 13.73
N LYS A 70 -16.83 62.51 13.79
CA LYS A 70 -16.12 61.29 14.19
C LYS A 70 -16.38 60.88 15.65
N LEU A 71 -16.72 61.81 16.53
CA LEU A 71 -17.00 61.51 17.94
C LEU A 71 -18.34 60.78 18.13
N GLN A 72 -19.28 60.93 17.21
CA GLN A 72 -20.65 60.44 17.34
C GLN A 72 -21.12 59.72 16.07
N GLN A 73 -20.22 59.19 15.26
CA GLN A 73 -20.62 58.40 14.10
C GLN A 73 -20.87 56.94 14.48
N VAL A 74 -21.60 56.23 13.62
CA VAL A 74 -21.62 54.78 13.60
C VAL A 74 -20.19 54.30 13.42
N THR A 75 -19.78 53.36 14.26
CA THR A 75 -18.46 52.71 14.20
C THR A 75 -18.62 51.20 14.06
N PRO A 76 -17.62 50.47 13.54
CA PRO A 76 -17.65 49.01 13.52
C PRO A 76 -17.88 48.41 14.91
N GLU A 77 -17.22 48.94 15.95
CA GLU A 77 -17.43 48.58 17.36
C GLU A 77 -18.91 48.63 17.78
N LEU A 78 -19.58 49.76 17.55
CA LEU A 78 -21.00 49.93 17.88
C LEU A 78 -21.88 48.89 17.18
N VAL A 79 -21.58 48.59 15.92
CA VAL A 79 -22.33 47.61 15.13
C VAL A 79 -22.08 46.19 15.66
N ARG A 80 -20.82 45.83 15.96
CA ARG A 80 -20.46 44.51 16.52
C ARG A 80 -21.14 44.23 17.85
N ASP A 81 -21.14 45.19 18.78
CA ASP A 81 -21.74 45.02 20.10
C ASP A 81 -23.26 44.78 20.02
N ASN A 82 -23.92 45.38 19.05
CA ASN A 82 -25.33 45.14 18.80
C ASN A 82 -25.59 43.80 18.06
N ILE A 83 -24.72 43.39 17.14
CA ILE A 83 -24.84 42.09 16.43
C ILE A 83 -24.57 40.90 17.33
N ARG A 84 -23.76 41.04 18.38
CA ARG A 84 -23.40 39.94 19.29
C ARG A 84 -24.62 39.19 19.87
N ASN A 85 -25.77 39.85 19.92
CA ASN A 85 -27.06 39.32 20.38
C ASN A 85 -28.13 39.27 19.26
N ALA A 86 -27.76 39.48 18.00
CA ALA A 86 -28.67 39.42 16.87
C ALA A 86 -29.03 37.99 16.47
N THR A 87 -30.23 37.84 15.93
CA THR A 87 -30.69 36.57 15.36
C THR A 87 -30.04 36.38 14.00
N LYS A 88 -29.68 35.13 13.67
CA LYS A 88 -29.21 34.68 12.35
C LYS A 88 -30.05 35.22 11.18
N ALA A 89 -31.32 35.50 11.43
CA ALA A 89 -32.27 36.07 10.48
C ALA A 89 -31.85 37.44 9.91
N PHE A 90 -31.06 38.22 10.65
CA PHE A 90 -30.60 39.54 10.19
C PHE A 90 -29.66 39.42 8.98
N VAL A 91 -28.59 38.63 9.11
CA VAL A 91 -27.61 38.41 8.04
C VAL A 91 -28.15 37.54 6.90
N GLN A 92 -29.11 36.65 7.17
CA GLN A 92 -29.72 35.79 6.16
C GLN A 92 -30.57 36.56 5.13
N LYS A 93 -31.14 37.70 5.49
CA LYS A 93 -32.00 38.50 4.61
C LYS A 93 -31.22 39.45 3.69
N MET A 94 -29.92 39.62 3.92
CA MET A 94 -29.09 40.54 3.15
C MET A 94 -28.76 39.95 1.78
N ASP A 95 -28.85 40.79 0.75
CA ASP A 95 -28.23 40.50 -0.56
C ASP A 95 -26.73 40.25 -0.40
N THR A 96 -26.15 39.40 -1.26
CA THR A 96 -24.75 38.99 -1.17
C THR A 96 -23.77 40.17 -1.23
N LEU A 97 -23.99 41.13 -2.14
CA LEU A 97 -23.08 42.27 -2.28
C LEU A 97 -23.17 43.20 -1.07
N VAL A 98 -24.38 43.39 -0.54
CA VAL A 98 -24.60 44.19 0.66
C VAL A 98 -24.01 43.52 1.90
N PHE A 99 -24.14 42.20 2.01
CA PHE A 99 -23.51 41.41 3.08
C PHE A 99 -21.99 41.53 3.04
N ILE A 100 -21.37 41.46 1.86
CA ILE A 100 -19.92 41.63 1.70
C ILE A 100 -19.48 43.01 2.19
N ALA A 101 -20.12 44.09 1.74
CA ALA A 101 -19.79 45.44 2.16
C ALA A 101 -19.98 45.65 3.68
N PHE A 102 -21.04 45.09 4.24
CA PHE A 102 -21.30 45.07 5.68
C PHE A 102 -20.21 44.31 6.44
N PHE A 103 -19.81 43.13 5.97
CA PHE A 103 -18.82 42.31 6.67
C PHE A 103 -17.41 42.91 6.56
N GLU A 104 -17.05 43.51 5.42
CA GLU A 104 -15.83 44.32 5.26
C GLU A 104 -15.79 45.47 6.27
N TYR A 105 -16.92 46.16 6.47
CA TYR A 105 -17.02 47.23 7.46
C TYR A 105 -16.74 46.74 8.88
N LEU A 106 -17.32 45.60 9.28
CA LEU A 106 -17.10 45.01 10.61
C LEU A 106 -15.65 44.58 10.88
N LEU A 107 -14.89 44.29 9.82
CA LEU A 107 -13.49 43.87 9.89
C LEU A 107 -12.49 45.04 9.72
N SER A 108 -12.98 46.23 9.35
CA SER A 108 -12.15 47.37 8.92
C SER A 108 -11.17 47.89 9.98
N ASP A 109 -11.55 47.85 11.25
CA ASP A 109 -10.75 48.30 12.39
C ASP A 109 -9.87 47.19 13.01
N LYS A 110 -9.95 45.96 12.47
CA LYS A 110 -9.16 44.78 12.89
C LYS A 110 -9.37 44.35 14.35
N ALA A 111 -10.41 44.81 15.04
CA ALA A 111 -10.74 44.39 16.40
C ALA A 111 -11.50 43.05 16.42
N PHE A 112 -10.82 41.99 15.95
CA PHE A 112 -11.40 40.64 15.79
C PHE A 112 -11.94 40.04 17.10
N SER A 113 -11.34 40.35 18.24
CA SER A 113 -11.78 39.87 19.56
C SER A 113 -13.24 40.23 19.88
N GLU A 114 -13.74 41.35 19.34
CA GLU A 114 -15.10 41.84 19.55
C GLU A 114 -16.14 41.14 18.67
N LEU A 115 -15.71 40.45 17.60
CA LEU A 115 -16.60 39.64 16.77
C LEU A 115 -16.94 38.28 17.42
N ARG A 116 -16.34 37.96 18.57
CA ARG A 116 -16.71 36.77 19.32
C ARG A 116 -18.20 36.77 19.64
N ARG A 117 -18.81 35.59 19.51
CA ARG A 117 -20.24 35.31 19.67
C ARG A 117 -21.14 35.90 18.58
N CYS A 118 -20.59 36.58 17.57
CA CYS A 118 -21.37 37.00 16.40
C CYS A 118 -21.59 35.80 15.46
N THR A 119 -22.84 35.58 15.06
CA THR A 119 -23.24 34.52 14.12
C THR A 119 -23.33 35.09 12.71
N ILE A 120 -22.18 35.27 12.07
CA ILE A 120 -22.07 36.02 10.80
C ILE A 120 -21.17 35.35 9.75
N LEU A 121 -20.46 34.27 10.06
CA LEU A 121 -19.57 33.61 9.10
C LEU A 121 -20.40 32.73 8.16
N PRO A 122 -20.49 33.00 6.84
CA PRO A 122 -21.26 32.15 5.94
C PRO A 122 -20.57 30.79 5.75
N LEU A 123 -21.35 29.71 5.79
CA LEU A 123 -20.86 28.32 5.72
C LEU A 123 -21.43 27.58 4.51
N MET A 124 -20.73 26.54 4.04
CA MET A 124 -21.09 25.79 2.83
C MET A 124 -22.45 25.09 2.93
N ASP A 125 -22.89 24.74 4.13
CA ASP A 125 -24.25 24.24 4.40
C ASP A 125 -25.35 25.32 4.32
N LYS A 126 -25.00 26.52 3.83
CA LYS A 126 -25.83 27.73 3.74
C LYS A 126 -26.32 28.24 5.10
N SER A 127 -25.70 27.78 6.18
CA SER A 127 -25.87 28.32 7.52
C SER A 127 -24.87 29.46 7.80
N PHE A 128 -24.90 29.94 9.04
CA PHE A 128 -23.98 30.98 9.51
C PHE A 128 -23.32 30.48 10.80
N GLY A 129 -22.00 30.45 10.81
CA GLY A 129 -21.17 30.07 11.94
C GLY A 129 -21.05 31.20 12.96
N THR A 130 -20.96 30.80 14.22
CA THR A 130 -20.73 31.70 15.36
C THR A 130 -19.25 31.72 15.71
N PHE A 131 -18.63 32.90 15.69
CA PHE A 131 -17.24 33.03 16.12
C PHE A 131 -17.07 32.71 17.60
N SER A 132 -16.07 31.90 17.92
CA SER A 132 -15.75 31.57 19.31
C SER A 132 -14.28 31.22 19.43
N LYS A 133 -13.72 31.38 20.64
CA LYS A 133 -12.39 30.85 20.99
C LYS A 133 -12.46 29.36 21.40
N GLY A 134 -13.54 28.68 21.02
CA GLY A 134 -14.00 27.42 21.59
C GLY A 134 -13.66 26.18 20.74
N ARG A 135 -14.56 25.19 20.77
CA ARG A 135 -14.33 23.84 20.22
C ARG A 135 -14.43 23.74 18.70
N ILE A 136 -15.13 24.66 18.05
CA ILE A 136 -15.39 24.58 16.60
C ILE A 136 -14.35 25.43 15.89
N GLN A 137 -13.63 24.79 14.97
CA GLN A 137 -12.68 25.42 14.05
C GLN A 137 -13.34 25.52 12.68
N PHE A 138 -13.33 26.71 12.10
CA PHE A 138 -13.79 26.93 10.73
C PHE A 138 -12.60 26.96 9.76
N TYR A 139 -12.83 26.47 8.55
CA TYR A 139 -11.81 26.32 7.52
C TYR A 139 -12.18 27.08 6.25
N ILE A 140 -11.22 27.86 5.76
CA ILE A 140 -11.24 28.47 4.44
C ILE A 140 -10.41 27.55 3.54
N ALA A 141 -11.08 26.85 2.62
CA ALA A 141 -10.41 26.02 1.62
C ALA A 141 -9.67 26.90 0.60
N ASN A 142 -8.62 26.35 -0.01
CA ASN A 142 -7.92 26.98 -1.12
C ASN A 142 -8.72 26.84 -2.41
N GLU A 143 -9.36 25.69 -2.59
CA GLU A 143 -10.12 25.32 -3.78
C GLU A 143 -11.43 24.63 -3.41
N GLU A 144 -12.46 24.79 -4.22
CA GLU A 144 -13.75 24.10 -4.04
C GLU A 144 -13.60 22.57 -4.07
N ALA A 145 -12.62 22.06 -4.82
CA ALA A 145 -12.30 20.64 -4.88
C ALA A 145 -11.88 20.06 -3.53
N GLU A 146 -11.22 20.84 -2.66
CA GLU A 146 -10.85 20.40 -1.31
C GLU A 146 -12.09 20.18 -0.45
N ILE A 147 -13.11 21.05 -0.57
CA ILE A 147 -14.37 20.93 0.17
C ILE A 147 -15.12 19.66 -0.24
N ALA A 148 -15.07 19.30 -1.52
CA ALA A 148 -15.70 18.09 -2.04
C ALA A 148 -15.14 16.79 -1.43
N LEU A 149 -13.92 16.83 -0.85
CA LEU A 149 -13.34 15.71 -0.11
C LEU A 149 -13.98 15.51 1.27
N PHE A 150 -14.80 16.45 1.74
CA PHE A 150 -15.40 16.42 3.08
C PHE A 150 -16.93 16.69 3.04
N PRO A 151 -17.73 15.82 2.39
CA PRO A 151 -19.15 16.10 2.14
C PRO A 151 -20.00 16.24 3.42
N ASN A 152 -19.58 15.63 4.54
CA ASN A 152 -20.28 15.72 5.83
C ASN A 152 -19.80 16.89 6.72
N LEU A 153 -18.86 17.70 6.25
CA LEU A 153 -18.25 18.79 7.01
C LEU A 153 -18.59 20.17 6.45
N SER A 154 -19.65 20.29 5.64
CA SER A 154 -20.09 21.55 5.06
C SER A 154 -20.41 22.64 6.12
N SER A 155 -20.71 22.25 7.36
CA SER A 155 -20.98 23.18 8.47
C SER A 155 -19.72 23.76 9.13
N ILE A 156 -18.51 23.32 8.73
CA ILE A 156 -17.25 23.89 9.22
C ILE A 156 -16.44 24.58 8.11
N PHE A 157 -16.79 24.36 6.84
CA PHE A 157 -16.20 25.05 5.70
C PHE A 157 -16.92 26.36 5.40
N VAL A 158 -16.13 27.40 5.14
CA VAL A 158 -16.62 28.75 4.83
C VAL A 158 -17.14 28.82 3.38
N ASP A 159 -18.29 29.45 3.17
CA ASP A 159 -18.86 29.69 1.83
C ASP A 159 -18.16 30.85 1.13
N LEU A 160 -17.23 30.51 0.22
CA LEU A 160 -16.42 31.48 -0.50
C LEU A 160 -17.24 32.33 -1.49
N GLU A 161 -18.41 31.86 -1.97
CA GLU A 161 -19.27 32.62 -2.88
C GLU A 161 -19.84 33.88 -2.21
N ARG A 162 -19.90 33.89 -0.87
CA ARG A 162 -20.44 34.99 -0.08
C ARG A 162 -19.36 35.90 0.51
N LEU A 163 -18.09 35.67 0.19
CA LEU A 163 -16.96 36.44 0.70
C LEU A 163 -16.18 37.12 -0.43
N SER A 164 -15.65 38.30 -0.12
CA SER A 164 -14.67 38.98 -0.97
C SER A 164 -13.25 38.61 -0.56
N LYS A 165 -12.29 38.81 -1.47
CA LYS A 165 -10.86 38.61 -1.17
C LYS A 165 -10.38 39.41 0.07
N PRO A 166 -10.74 40.70 0.26
CA PRO A 166 -10.40 41.43 1.48
C PRO A 166 -10.88 40.77 2.78
N ILE A 167 -12.08 40.17 2.78
CA ILE A 167 -12.59 39.46 3.95
C ILE A 167 -11.76 38.20 4.22
N ILE A 168 -11.47 37.42 3.18
CA ILE A 168 -10.64 36.21 3.28
C ILE A 168 -9.24 36.56 3.83
N ASP A 169 -8.62 37.60 3.28
CA ASP A 169 -7.30 38.07 3.72
C ASP A 169 -7.34 38.54 5.19
N ALA A 170 -8.40 39.22 5.62
CA ALA A 170 -8.58 39.64 7.01
C ALA A 170 -8.77 38.45 7.98
N LEU A 171 -9.62 37.49 7.62
CA LEU A 171 -9.93 36.31 8.44
C LEU A 171 -8.78 35.32 8.55
N THR A 172 -7.86 35.31 7.59
CA THR A 172 -6.69 34.41 7.56
C THR A 172 -5.45 34.99 8.24
N THR A 173 -5.51 36.21 8.79
CA THR A 173 -4.43 36.76 9.61
C THR A 173 -4.26 35.98 10.92
N GLU A 174 -3.03 35.89 11.46
CA GLU A 174 -2.77 35.19 12.73
C GLU A 174 -3.62 35.74 13.89
N ALA A 175 -3.82 37.06 13.92
CA ALA A 175 -4.65 37.72 14.92
C ALA A 175 -6.13 37.28 14.82
N ALA A 176 -6.70 37.26 13.61
CA ALA A 176 -8.06 36.81 13.39
C ALA A 176 -8.22 35.32 13.68
N ALA A 177 -7.28 34.49 13.22
CA ALA A 177 -7.32 33.04 13.42
C ALA A 177 -7.35 32.67 14.91
N LYS A 178 -6.54 33.34 15.73
CA LYS A 178 -6.47 33.15 17.18
C LYS A 178 -7.75 33.61 17.91
N GLU A 179 -8.39 34.66 17.42
CA GLU A 179 -9.54 35.27 18.11
C GLU A 179 -10.88 34.67 17.69
N LEU A 180 -10.99 34.22 16.42
CA LEU A 180 -12.22 33.78 15.75
C LEU A 180 -12.29 32.28 15.47
N ASN A 181 -11.18 31.55 15.61
CA ASN A 181 -11.04 30.15 15.19
C ASN A 181 -11.43 29.94 13.72
N VAL A 182 -10.94 30.81 12.84
CA VAL A 182 -11.02 30.65 11.38
C VAL A 182 -9.59 30.51 10.86
N LYS A 183 -9.30 29.46 10.10
CA LYS A 183 -7.98 29.31 9.51
C LYS A 183 -8.07 28.78 8.10
N ARG A 184 -6.99 28.95 7.35
CA ARG A 184 -6.85 28.33 6.03
C ARG A 184 -6.68 26.82 6.20
N LEU A 185 -7.26 26.03 5.30
CA LEU A 185 -7.04 24.59 5.29
C LEU A 185 -5.57 24.32 4.93
N ASP A 186 -4.80 23.86 5.92
CA ASP A 186 -3.42 23.44 5.80
C ASP A 186 -3.34 21.90 5.83
N ASN A 187 -2.17 21.34 5.50
CA ASN A 187 -1.97 19.88 5.46
C ASN A 187 -2.28 19.22 6.82
N ASP A 188 -1.89 19.86 7.93
CA ASP A 188 -2.15 19.34 9.27
C ASP A 188 -3.65 19.28 9.58
N ALA A 189 -4.40 20.32 9.22
CA ALA A 189 -5.85 20.32 9.33
C ALA A 189 -6.48 19.27 8.42
N PHE A 190 -6.02 19.20 7.16
CA PHE A 190 -6.52 18.21 6.21
C PHE A 190 -6.42 16.79 6.79
N ILE A 191 -5.27 16.46 7.40
CA ILE A 191 -5.00 15.19 8.08
C ILE A 191 -5.89 14.97 9.31
N GLN A 192 -6.12 16.01 10.12
CA GLN A 192 -6.91 15.89 11.35
C GLN A 192 -8.42 15.75 11.08
N LEU A 193 -8.90 16.28 9.97
CA LEU A 193 -10.30 16.13 9.57
C LEU A 193 -10.55 14.68 9.17
N ARG A 194 -11.37 13.99 9.97
CA ARG A 194 -11.68 12.57 9.70
C ARG A 194 -12.40 12.45 8.36
N TRP A 195 -11.86 11.59 7.52
CA TRP A 195 -12.46 11.19 6.26
C TRP A 195 -13.20 9.88 6.46
N ASP A 196 -14.42 9.79 5.93
CA ASP A 196 -15.10 8.52 5.76
C ASP A 196 -15.13 8.20 4.26
N TYR A 197 -14.79 6.97 3.87
CA TYR A 197 -14.93 6.60 2.46
C TYR A 197 -16.39 6.72 2.04
N HIS A 198 -16.63 7.50 0.98
CA HIS A 198 -17.98 7.76 0.49
C HIS A 198 -18.32 6.93 -0.76
N ASN A 199 -17.47 6.99 -1.79
CA ASN A 199 -17.64 6.29 -3.06
C ASN A 199 -16.36 6.36 -3.91
N ASP A 200 -16.35 5.67 -5.06
CA ASP A 200 -15.22 5.64 -5.99
C ASP A 200 -14.85 7.01 -6.58
N LYS A 201 -15.84 7.89 -6.74
CA LYS A 201 -15.59 9.26 -7.18
C LYS A 201 -14.77 10.00 -6.14
N TRP A 202 -15.19 9.97 -4.88
CA TRP A 202 -14.48 10.58 -3.76
C TRP A 202 -13.05 10.05 -3.64
N LEU A 203 -12.86 8.73 -3.77
CA LEU A 203 -11.52 8.13 -3.68
C LEU A 203 -10.59 8.62 -4.80
N ARG A 204 -11.10 8.71 -6.03
CA ARG A 204 -10.33 9.25 -7.15
C ARG A 204 -9.98 10.72 -6.93
N ASP A 205 -10.94 11.50 -6.46
CA ASP A 205 -10.75 12.94 -6.21
C ASP A 205 -9.74 13.14 -5.05
N LEU A 206 -9.76 12.29 -4.02
CA LEU A 206 -8.76 12.25 -2.95
C LEU A 206 -7.36 11.97 -3.50
N TRP A 207 -7.20 10.91 -4.29
CA TRP A 207 -5.89 10.57 -4.86
C TRP A 207 -5.36 11.66 -5.79
N HIS A 208 -6.25 12.32 -6.55
CA HIS A 208 -5.85 13.48 -7.36
C HIS A 208 -5.30 14.62 -6.50
N TYR A 209 -5.94 14.90 -5.36
CA TYR A 209 -5.46 15.90 -4.41
C TYR A 209 -4.13 15.51 -3.76
N LEU A 210 -3.97 14.25 -3.35
CA LEU A 210 -2.74 13.75 -2.72
C LEU A 210 -1.55 13.72 -3.70
N ASP A 211 -1.80 13.46 -4.97
CA ASP A 211 -0.78 13.50 -6.03
C ASP A 211 -0.38 14.93 -6.39
N ALA A 212 -1.32 15.90 -6.35
CA ALA A 212 -1.04 17.31 -6.55
C ALA A 212 -0.33 17.97 -5.35
N THR A 213 -0.55 17.44 -4.14
CA THR A 213 -0.05 18.03 -2.89
C THR A 213 1.09 17.20 -2.30
N GLU A 214 2.30 17.33 -2.85
CA GLU A 214 3.46 16.52 -2.46
C GLU A 214 3.89 16.69 -0.98
N SER A 215 3.56 17.84 -0.37
CA SER A 215 3.90 18.21 1.01
C SER A 215 3.11 17.47 2.09
N ILE A 216 2.06 16.73 1.73
CA ILE A 216 1.34 15.87 2.67
C ILE A 216 2.17 14.62 2.94
N ASP A 217 2.44 14.35 4.21
CA ASP A 217 3.11 13.12 4.64
C ASP A 217 2.13 11.94 4.63
N MET A 218 2.47 10.89 3.87
CA MET A 218 1.64 9.71 3.72
C MET A 218 1.62 8.82 4.98
N THR A 219 2.57 8.99 5.91
CA THR A 219 2.54 8.29 7.21
C THR A 219 1.30 8.64 8.04
N ALA A 220 0.72 9.81 7.82
CA ALA A 220 -0.52 10.23 8.47
C ALA A 220 -1.73 9.34 8.12
N PHE A 221 -1.66 8.63 7.00
CA PHE A 221 -2.71 7.70 6.53
C PHE A 221 -2.40 6.25 6.90
N GLU A 222 -1.36 6.00 7.72
CA GLU A 222 -1.07 4.66 8.20
C GLU A 222 -2.29 4.09 8.93
N ASN A 223 -2.63 2.83 8.64
CA ASN A 223 -3.84 2.14 9.12
C ASN A 223 -5.18 2.65 8.55
N THR A 224 -5.19 3.68 7.70
CA THR A 224 -6.43 4.17 7.05
C THR A 224 -6.64 3.48 5.70
N PRO A 225 -7.82 2.87 5.45
CA PRO A 225 -8.08 2.12 4.22
C PRO A 225 -8.37 3.06 3.05
N ILE A 226 -7.30 3.55 2.40
CA ILE A 226 -7.39 4.46 1.24
C ILE A 226 -6.83 3.87 -0.05
N LEU A 227 -6.23 2.67 0.00
CA LEU A 227 -5.57 2.09 -1.16
C LEU A 227 -6.46 1.02 -1.81
N PRO A 228 -6.97 1.24 -3.02
CA PRO A 228 -7.82 0.27 -3.70
C PRO A 228 -7.03 -0.90 -4.25
N THR A 229 -7.54 -2.10 -4.04
CA THR A 229 -7.00 -3.32 -4.64
C THR A 229 -7.51 -3.52 -6.05
N VAL A 230 -6.72 -4.22 -6.87
CA VAL A 230 -7.13 -4.63 -8.20
C VAL A 230 -7.94 -5.93 -8.09
N GLY A 231 -9.15 -5.93 -8.66
CA GLY A 231 -10.04 -7.08 -8.69
C GLY A 231 -11.52 -6.69 -8.81
N PRO A 232 -12.42 -7.66 -9.07
CA PRO A 232 -13.84 -7.39 -9.33
C PRO A 232 -14.60 -6.80 -8.13
N ASN A 233 -14.10 -7.02 -6.91
CA ASN A 233 -14.71 -6.53 -5.67
C ASN A 233 -13.86 -5.44 -4.99
N GLY A 234 -13.00 -4.74 -5.74
CA GLY A 234 -11.99 -3.77 -5.30
C GLY A 234 -12.14 -3.33 -3.84
N VAL A 235 -11.32 -3.88 -2.96
CA VAL A 235 -11.38 -3.64 -1.52
C VAL A 235 -10.37 -2.55 -1.17
N LEU A 236 -10.70 -1.70 -0.22
CA LEU A 236 -9.73 -0.75 0.32
C LEU A 236 -8.85 -1.43 1.37
N VAL A 237 -7.55 -1.28 1.21
CA VAL A 237 -6.55 -1.78 2.14
C VAL A 237 -5.84 -0.59 2.79
N SER A 238 -5.55 -0.75 4.08
CA SER A 238 -4.81 0.25 4.84
C SER A 238 -3.33 0.27 4.47
N LEU A 239 -2.73 1.46 4.53
CA LEU A 239 -1.28 1.60 4.46
C LEU A 239 -0.66 0.98 5.71
N ASN A 240 0.28 0.06 5.52
CA ASN A 240 1.02 -0.58 6.61
C ASN A 240 2.43 -0.94 6.14
N GLN A 241 3.45 -0.30 6.72
CA GLN A 241 4.85 -0.54 6.33
C GLN A 241 5.32 -1.97 6.65
N ASN A 242 4.70 -2.62 7.65
CA ASN A 242 5.00 -4.00 8.02
C ASN A 242 4.31 -5.02 7.09
N LEU A 243 3.27 -4.60 6.37
CA LEU A 243 2.52 -5.43 5.42
C LEU A 243 2.41 -4.72 4.07
N PRO A 244 3.55 -4.44 3.40
CA PRO A 244 3.53 -3.73 2.14
C PRO A 244 2.87 -4.59 1.04
N LEU A 245 2.24 -3.92 0.08
CA LEU A 245 1.45 -4.54 -0.98
C LEU A 245 2.25 -4.58 -2.28
N LEU A 246 2.00 -5.57 -3.12
CA LEU A 246 2.62 -5.66 -4.44
C LEU A 246 1.75 -4.96 -5.47
N TYR A 247 2.32 -4.12 -6.33
CA TYR A 247 1.56 -3.67 -7.49
C TYR A 247 1.35 -4.79 -8.50
N GLN A 248 0.27 -4.77 -9.27
CA GLN A 248 0.00 -5.74 -10.33
C GLN A 248 0.89 -5.46 -11.56
N ASP A 249 1.54 -6.49 -12.11
CA ASP A 249 2.18 -6.42 -13.43
C ASP A 249 1.28 -7.04 -14.51
N GLY A 250 0.76 -6.21 -15.43
CA GLY A 250 -0.09 -6.66 -16.54
C GLY A 250 0.56 -7.74 -17.43
N ASN A 251 1.89 -7.76 -17.53
CA ASN A 251 2.63 -8.77 -18.30
C ASN A 251 2.74 -10.12 -17.59
N ARG A 252 2.41 -10.18 -16.29
CA ARG A 252 2.53 -11.37 -15.43
C ARG A 252 1.17 -11.76 -14.84
N SER A 253 0.12 -11.68 -15.65
CA SER A 253 -1.26 -12.00 -15.26
C SER A 253 -1.42 -13.35 -14.55
N ASN A 254 -0.69 -14.38 -14.98
CA ASN A 254 -0.73 -15.70 -14.34
C ASN A 254 -0.19 -15.67 -12.90
N ILE A 255 0.90 -14.94 -12.64
CA ILE A 255 1.45 -14.79 -11.28
C ILE A 255 0.52 -13.94 -10.42
N ASN A 256 -0.06 -12.88 -10.98
CA ASN A 256 -1.07 -12.09 -10.28
C ASN A 256 -2.25 -12.96 -9.84
N ALA A 257 -2.76 -13.82 -10.72
CA ALA A 257 -3.85 -14.73 -10.42
C ALA A 257 -3.49 -15.72 -9.29
N ILE A 258 -2.27 -16.26 -9.31
CA ILE A 258 -1.75 -17.13 -8.23
C ILE A 258 -1.73 -16.37 -6.90
N LEU A 259 -1.17 -15.15 -6.88
CA LEU A 259 -1.09 -14.31 -5.67
C LEU A 259 -2.49 -13.98 -5.12
N THR A 260 -3.42 -13.60 -5.99
CA THR A 260 -4.81 -13.35 -5.56
C THR A 260 -5.48 -14.61 -5.02
N LYS A 261 -5.24 -15.78 -5.64
CA LYS A 261 -5.79 -17.07 -5.22
C LYS A 261 -5.31 -17.51 -3.83
N ILE A 262 -4.07 -17.20 -3.48
CA ILE A 262 -3.52 -17.45 -2.14
C ILE A 262 -3.86 -16.36 -1.10
N GLY A 263 -4.66 -15.35 -1.49
CA GLY A 263 -5.16 -14.31 -0.58
C GLY A 263 -4.31 -13.04 -0.49
N THR A 264 -3.37 -12.83 -1.41
CA THR A 264 -2.61 -11.58 -1.53
C THR A 264 -3.43 -10.53 -2.27
N ASN A 265 -3.48 -9.32 -1.72
CA ASN A 265 -4.10 -8.15 -2.35
C ASN A 265 -3.07 -7.44 -3.23
N LEU A 266 -3.41 -7.20 -4.49
CA LEU A 266 -2.58 -6.46 -5.45
C LEU A 266 -3.13 -5.05 -5.64
N VAL A 267 -2.28 -4.09 -5.98
CA VAL A 267 -2.65 -2.68 -6.18
C VAL A 267 -2.20 -2.15 -7.54
N ASP A 268 -2.74 -1.01 -7.96
CA ASP A 268 -2.32 -0.36 -9.20
C ASP A 268 -0.91 0.24 -9.06
N LYS A 269 -0.07 0.08 -10.09
CA LYS A 269 1.29 0.62 -10.15
C LYS A 269 1.36 2.13 -9.93
N ARG A 270 0.31 2.89 -10.26
CA ARG A 270 0.28 4.36 -10.07
C ARG A 270 0.61 4.79 -8.64
N TYR A 271 0.24 3.97 -7.65
CA TYR A 271 0.45 4.28 -6.24
C TYR A 271 1.90 4.11 -5.78
N SER A 272 2.72 3.32 -6.49
CA SER A 272 4.10 3.03 -6.07
C SER A 272 5.01 4.26 -6.07
N LYS A 273 4.68 5.28 -6.88
CA LYS A 273 5.45 6.54 -6.92
C LYS A 273 5.26 7.34 -5.63
N ARG A 274 4.02 7.45 -5.14
CA ARG A 274 3.68 8.22 -3.94
C ARG A 274 3.92 7.43 -2.65
N LEU A 275 3.91 6.09 -2.74
CA LEU A 275 3.99 5.18 -1.60
C LEU A 275 5.07 4.10 -1.77
N PRO A 276 6.36 4.45 -1.95
CA PRO A 276 7.42 3.47 -2.18
C PRO A 276 7.60 2.49 -1.01
N ASP A 277 7.35 2.93 0.23
CA ASP A 277 7.50 2.10 1.43
C ASP A 277 6.31 1.16 1.69
N PHE A 278 5.16 1.44 1.06
CA PHE A 278 3.92 0.67 1.25
C PHE A 278 3.55 -0.17 0.03
N VAL A 279 4.03 0.21 -1.16
CA VAL A 279 3.74 -0.46 -2.43
C VAL A 279 5.05 -0.90 -3.07
N LEU A 280 5.31 -2.20 -2.98
CA LEU A 280 6.47 -2.86 -3.54
C LEU A 280 6.35 -3.02 -5.05
N GLU A 281 7.51 -2.98 -5.69
CA GLU A 281 7.62 -3.32 -7.10
C GLU A 281 7.41 -4.81 -7.38
N PHE A 282 6.91 -5.11 -8.58
CA PHE A 282 6.74 -6.48 -9.02
C PHE A 282 8.09 -7.10 -9.43
N SER A 283 8.74 -7.78 -8.47
CA SER A 283 9.99 -8.52 -8.67
C SER A 283 9.90 -9.90 -8.03
N ALA A 284 10.77 -10.84 -8.41
CA ALA A 284 10.75 -12.19 -7.83
C ALA A 284 10.93 -12.17 -6.30
N THR A 285 11.82 -11.30 -5.82
CA THR A 285 12.08 -11.10 -4.38
C THR A 285 10.85 -10.56 -3.64
N ASN A 286 10.14 -9.58 -4.21
CA ASN A 286 8.94 -9.03 -3.58
C ASN A 286 7.75 -9.99 -3.67
N VAL A 287 7.66 -10.80 -4.73
CA VAL A 287 6.67 -11.89 -4.83
C VAL A 287 6.86 -12.89 -3.69
N LEU A 288 8.08 -13.35 -3.44
CA LEU A 288 8.40 -14.25 -2.31
C LEU A 288 8.06 -13.60 -0.97
N LYS A 289 8.44 -12.34 -0.78
CA LYS A 289 8.10 -11.57 0.42
C LYS A 289 6.58 -11.51 0.64
N CYS A 290 5.79 -11.24 -0.40
CA CYS A 290 4.34 -11.19 -0.30
C CYS A 290 3.70 -12.55 0.03
N ILE A 291 4.27 -13.66 -0.46
CA ILE A 291 3.85 -15.02 -0.08
C ILE A 291 4.12 -15.27 1.41
N GLN A 292 5.31 -14.92 1.90
CA GLN A 292 5.67 -15.02 3.31
C GLN A 292 4.71 -14.18 4.18
N LEU A 293 4.42 -12.94 3.79
CA LEU A 293 3.51 -12.06 4.52
C LEU A 293 2.07 -12.58 4.52
N ALA A 294 1.60 -13.15 3.40
CA ALA A 294 0.30 -13.80 3.33
C ALA A 294 0.21 -15.01 4.28
N SER A 295 1.28 -15.80 4.37
CA SER A 295 1.43 -16.92 5.31
C SER A 295 1.28 -16.44 6.76
N THR A 296 2.03 -15.40 7.14
CA THR A 296 1.99 -14.80 8.48
C THR A 296 0.61 -14.24 8.81
N LYS A 297 0.01 -13.50 7.87
CA LYS A 297 -1.33 -12.90 8.04
C LYS A 297 -2.42 -13.97 8.21
N ALA A 298 -2.32 -15.06 7.47
CA ALA A 298 -3.26 -16.18 7.55
C ALA A 298 -3.02 -17.11 8.76
N ASN A 299 -1.89 -16.93 9.47
CA ASN A 299 -1.41 -17.84 10.51
C ASN A 299 -1.36 -19.31 10.03
N ARG A 300 -0.81 -19.51 8.82
CA ARG A 300 -0.66 -20.81 8.15
C ARG A 300 0.78 -20.99 7.67
N SER A 301 1.20 -22.22 7.43
CA SER A 301 2.47 -22.48 6.75
C SER A 301 2.38 -22.10 5.26
N ILE A 302 3.52 -21.85 4.62
CA ILE A 302 3.57 -21.61 3.16
C ILE A 302 3.02 -22.81 2.41
N GLU A 303 3.26 -24.02 2.91
CA GLU A 303 2.73 -25.24 2.30
C GLU A 303 1.21 -25.27 2.30
N GLU A 304 0.58 -24.98 3.45
CA GLU A 304 -0.87 -24.90 3.60
C GLU A 304 -1.48 -23.79 2.73
N LEU A 305 -0.80 -22.66 2.64
CA LEU A 305 -1.22 -21.51 1.83
C LEU A 305 -1.28 -21.87 0.34
N LEU A 306 -0.31 -22.67 -0.14
CA LEU A 306 -0.21 -23.06 -1.54
C LEU A 306 -1.02 -24.33 -1.88
N LEU A 307 -1.64 -25.03 -0.92
CA LEU A 307 -2.48 -26.20 -1.19
C LEU A 307 -3.53 -26.01 -2.31
N PRO A 308 -4.22 -24.87 -2.44
CA PRO A 308 -5.21 -24.66 -3.49
C PRO A 308 -4.65 -24.57 -4.92
N LEU A 309 -3.32 -24.47 -5.07
CA LEU A 309 -2.68 -24.33 -6.38
C LEU A 309 -2.62 -25.66 -7.14
N SER A 310 -3.00 -25.62 -8.42
CA SER A 310 -2.87 -26.72 -9.37
C SER A 310 -1.40 -26.98 -9.71
N SER A 311 -1.13 -28.12 -10.36
CA SER A 311 0.21 -28.45 -10.85
C SER A 311 0.73 -27.41 -11.85
N ASP A 312 -0.12 -26.92 -12.74
CA ASP A 312 0.25 -25.90 -13.74
C ASP A 312 0.56 -24.54 -13.10
N GLU A 313 -0.20 -24.15 -12.07
CA GLU A 313 0.05 -22.92 -11.31
C GLU A 313 1.37 -23.00 -10.54
N ARG A 314 1.69 -24.16 -9.94
CA ARG A 314 2.98 -24.40 -9.26
C ARG A 314 4.15 -24.33 -10.24
N ASN A 315 4.02 -24.97 -11.40
CA ASN A 315 5.03 -24.90 -12.46
C ASN A 315 5.20 -23.46 -12.95
N THR A 316 4.11 -22.72 -13.17
CA THR A 316 4.15 -21.32 -13.59
C THR A 316 4.89 -20.44 -12.57
N LEU A 317 4.63 -20.64 -11.27
CA LEU A 317 5.33 -19.92 -10.21
C LEU A 317 6.82 -20.27 -10.17
N ARG A 318 7.15 -21.56 -10.30
CA ARG A 318 8.54 -22.03 -10.35
C ARG A 318 9.30 -21.45 -11.54
N ASP A 319 8.73 -21.53 -12.74
CA ASP A 319 9.36 -21.06 -13.98
C ASP A 319 9.57 -19.55 -13.94
N PHE A 320 8.63 -18.80 -13.34
CA PHE A 320 8.82 -17.38 -13.08
C PHE A 320 9.99 -17.12 -12.15
N LEU A 321 10.10 -17.83 -11.02
CA LEU A 321 11.20 -17.63 -10.06
C LEU A 321 12.56 -18.01 -10.65
N GLN A 322 12.62 -19.10 -11.43
CA GLN A 322 13.81 -19.52 -12.15
C GLN A 322 14.20 -18.52 -13.24
N GLY A 323 13.24 -18.00 -14.00
CA GLY A 323 13.51 -17.02 -15.06
C GLY A 323 14.00 -15.65 -14.57
N ASN A 324 13.92 -15.38 -13.26
CA ASN A 324 14.31 -14.10 -12.65
C ASN A 324 15.43 -14.28 -11.61
N GLU A 325 16.43 -15.12 -11.92
CA GLU A 325 17.58 -15.35 -11.02
C GLU A 325 18.29 -14.04 -10.62
N TYR A 326 18.36 -13.07 -11.53
CA TYR A 326 19.01 -11.79 -11.26
C TYR A 326 18.39 -11.08 -10.05
N ASP A 327 17.07 -11.07 -9.93
CA ASP A 327 16.36 -10.44 -8.81
C ASP A 327 16.63 -11.15 -7.47
N LEU A 328 16.82 -12.48 -7.51
CA LEU A 328 16.90 -13.35 -6.34
C LEU A 328 18.30 -13.43 -5.72
N PHE A 329 19.37 -13.22 -6.52
CA PHE A 329 20.74 -13.51 -6.10
C PHE A 329 21.70 -12.31 -6.09
N GLN A 330 21.26 -11.10 -6.47
CA GLN A 330 22.14 -9.93 -6.57
C GLN A 330 22.30 -9.13 -5.27
N ASN A 331 21.32 -9.19 -4.36
CA ASN A 331 21.21 -8.24 -3.24
C ASN A 331 21.60 -8.85 -1.88
N GLU A 332 21.91 -8.02 -0.88
CA GLU A 332 22.18 -8.49 0.50
C GLU A 332 21.02 -9.30 1.10
N ARG A 333 19.78 -9.06 0.64
CA ARG A 333 18.55 -9.80 1.01
C ARG A 333 18.37 -11.14 0.28
N SER A 334 19.37 -11.59 -0.47
CA SER A 334 19.30 -12.87 -1.19
C SER A 334 19.14 -14.05 -0.24
N SER A 335 19.73 -14.00 0.96
CA SER A 335 19.62 -15.08 1.97
C SER A 335 18.17 -15.30 2.41
N GLU A 336 17.47 -14.26 2.84
CA GLU A 336 16.06 -14.31 3.24
C GLU A 336 15.19 -14.81 2.08
N SER A 337 15.41 -14.27 0.88
CA SER A 337 14.64 -14.66 -0.32
C SER A 337 14.84 -16.13 -0.67
N ILE A 338 16.07 -16.65 -0.56
CA ILE A 338 16.40 -18.06 -0.78
C ILE A 338 15.74 -18.93 0.30
N GLU A 339 15.73 -18.52 1.56
CA GLU A 339 15.08 -19.27 2.63
C GLU A 339 13.57 -19.38 2.40
N ILE A 340 12.91 -18.28 2.01
CA ILE A 340 11.50 -18.30 1.63
C ILE A 340 11.32 -19.23 0.43
N LEU A 341 12.12 -19.08 -0.63
CA LEU A 341 12.07 -19.90 -1.84
C LEU A 341 12.15 -21.40 -1.54
N ARG A 342 13.01 -21.78 -0.59
CA ARG A 342 13.21 -23.19 -0.22
C ARG A 342 12.01 -23.81 0.49
N GLN A 343 11.13 -23.01 1.06
CA GLN A 343 9.90 -23.46 1.73
C GLN A 343 8.73 -23.65 0.76
N LEU A 344 8.80 -23.15 -0.49
CA LEU A 344 7.69 -23.29 -1.42
C LEU A 344 7.54 -24.73 -1.93
N PRO A 345 6.36 -25.35 -1.81
CA PRO A 345 6.06 -26.65 -2.41
C PRO A 345 5.79 -26.52 -3.92
N ILE A 346 6.79 -26.08 -4.68
CA ILE A 346 6.70 -25.86 -6.14
C ILE A 346 7.72 -26.69 -6.92
N PHE A 347 8.55 -27.47 -6.23
CA PHE A 347 9.56 -28.31 -6.87
C PHE A 347 9.03 -29.73 -7.08
N PRO A 348 8.90 -30.21 -8.33
CA PRO A 348 8.54 -31.60 -8.60
C PRO A 348 9.65 -32.52 -8.10
N ALA A 349 9.28 -33.47 -7.25
CA ALA A 349 10.20 -34.45 -6.70
C ALA A 349 9.61 -35.86 -6.78
N GLN A 350 10.46 -36.82 -7.14
CA GLN A 350 10.14 -38.22 -7.10
C GLN A 350 10.17 -38.71 -5.65
N THR A 351 9.07 -39.31 -5.22
CA THR A 351 8.91 -39.94 -3.91
C THR A 351 8.79 -41.46 -4.09
N SER A 352 8.66 -42.19 -2.99
CA SER A 352 8.50 -43.66 -3.01
C SER A 352 7.30 -44.16 -3.84
N SER A 353 6.24 -43.35 -3.99
CA SER A 353 4.98 -43.76 -4.64
C SER A 353 4.64 -42.99 -5.92
N SER A 354 5.05 -41.73 -6.03
CA SER A 354 4.68 -40.86 -7.15
C SER A 354 5.59 -39.63 -7.24
N VAL A 355 5.41 -38.83 -8.29
CA VAL A 355 5.93 -37.46 -8.33
C VAL A 355 4.98 -36.55 -7.53
N ALA A 356 5.54 -35.72 -6.66
CA ALA A 356 4.81 -34.75 -5.85
C ALA A 356 5.56 -33.43 -5.78
N PHE A 357 4.84 -32.33 -5.57
CA PHE A 357 5.45 -31.03 -5.32
C PHE A 357 5.91 -30.93 -3.87
N LYS A 358 7.18 -30.60 -3.66
CA LYS A 358 7.82 -30.53 -2.35
C LYS A 358 8.59 -29.22 -2.17
N PRO A 359 8.76 -28.75 -0.92
CA PRO A 359 9.73 -27.71 -0.60
C PRO A 359 11.13 -28.13 -1.03
N ALA A 360 11.94 -27.19 -1.48
CA ALA A 360 13.34 -27.47 -1.81
C ALA A 360 14.12 -27.96 -0.57
N ALA A 361 13.75 -27.50 0.62
CA ALA A 361 14.34 -27.94 1.90
C ALA A 361 14.21 -29.46 2.14
N ASP A 362 13.12 -30.05 1.65
CA ASP A 362 12.81 -31.48 1.78
C ASP A 362 13.37 -32.33 0.64
N CYS A 363 13.85 -31.68 -0.42
CA CYS A 363 14.38 -32.33 -1.60
C CYS A 363 15.87 -32.64 -1.47
N ARG A 364 16.31 -33.57 -2.30
CA ARG A 364 17.71 -33.87 -2.57
C ARG A 364 17.99 -33.83 -4.06
N LEU A 365 19.18 -33.37 -4.42
CA LEU A 365 19.65 -33.31 -5.80
C LEU A 365 20.58 -34.49 -6.06
N LEU A 366 20.36 -35.25 -7.14
CA LEU A 366 21.36 -36.22 -7.59
C LEU A 366 22.42 -35.52 -8.46
N PRO A 367 23.64 -36.06 -8.54
CA PRO A 367 24.67 -35.54 -9.42
C PRO A 367 24.15 -35.39 -10.85
N GLN A 368 24.70 -34.39 -11.55
CA GLN A 368 24.29 -34.09 -12.92
C GLN A 368 24.33 -35.36 -13.79
N ASP A 369 23.28 -35.59 -14.57
CA ASP A 369 23.11 -36.76 -15.44
C ASP A 369 22.99 -38.15 -14.76
N PHE A 370 22.88 -38.22 -13.42
CA PHE A 370 22.70 -39.50 -12.69
C PHE A 370 21.23 -39.90 -12.45
N PRO A 371 20.72 -41.04 -12.98
CA PRO A 371 19.29 -41.35 -12.97
C PRO A 371 18.73 -41.68 -11.58
N VAL A 372 17.46 -41.33 -11.35
CA VAL A 372 16.69 -41.80 -10.18
C VAL A 372 16.08 -43.15 -10.54
N PHE A 373 16.41 -44.22 -9.81
CA PHE A 373 15.83 -45.56 -10.01
C PHE A 373 14.71 -45.87 -9.01
N SER A 374 14.94 -45.49 -7.76
CA SER A 374 14.00 -45.66 -6.65
C SER A 374 14.25 -44.62 -5.59
N VAL A 375 13.29 -44.43 -4.69
CA VAL A 375 13.34 -43.46 -3.60
C VAL A 375 12.78 -44.11 -2.34
N GLN A 376 13.51 -44.03 -1.24
CA GLN A 376 13.06 -44.56 0.05
C GLN A 376 11.89 -43.76 0.63
N TYR A 377 11.07 -44.40 1.46
CA TYR A 377 9.98 -43.73 2.15
C TYR A 377 10.53 -42.55 2.99
N GLY A 378 9.83 -41.41 2.94
CA GLY A 378 10.25 -40.18 3.63
C GLY A 378 11.34 -39.37 2.93
N MET A 379 11.83 -39.80 1.76
CA MET A 379 12.80 -39.05 0.94
C MET A 379 12.14 -38.51 -0.33
N ALA A 380 12.64 -37.38 -0.83
CA ALA A 380 12.22 -36.78 -2.08
C ALA A 380 13.44 -36.39 -2.91
N ILE A 381 13.50 -36.84 -4.16
CA ILE A 381 14.60 -36.52 -5.08
C ILE A 381 14.06 -35.65 -6.22
N LEU A 382 14.70 -34.51 -6.46
CA LEU A 382 14.25 -33.52 -7.43
C LEU A 382 14.18 -34.11 -8.86
N CYS A 383 13.10 -33.80 -9.58
CA CYS A 383 12.94 -34.20 -10.97
C CYS A 383 13.86 -33.37 -11.89
N LYS A 384 14.62 -34.04 -12.74
CA LYS A 384 15.69 -33.42 -13.54
C LYS A 384 15.22 -32.45 -14.62
N ASN A 385 14.10 -32.75 -15.26
CA ASN A 385 13.61 -31.97 -16.41
C ASN A 385 12.91 -30.67 -15.98
N ASP A 386 12.78 -30.48 -14.67
CA ASP A 386 11.89 -29.52 -14.03
C ASP A 386 12.65 -28.40 -13.32
N THR A 387 13.92 -28.59 -12.99
CA THR A 387 14.70 -27.57 -12.29
C THR A 387 16.13 -27.61 -12.77
N GLU A 388 16.61 -26.46 -13.25
CA GLU A 388 17.99 -26.35 -13.69
C GLU A 388 18.96 -26.69 -12.56
N TYR A 389 19.94 -27.55 -12.84
CA TYR A 389 20.92 -28.00 -11.85
C TYR A 389 21.65 -26.83 -11.17
N LYS A 390 22.01 -25.80 -11.97
CA LYS A 390 22.67 -24.59 -11.48
C LYS A 390 21.78 -23.80 -10.53
N PHE A 391 20.50 -23.67 -10.85
CA PHE A 391 19.52 -23.01 -9.99
C PHE A 391 19.35 -23.78 -8.67
N ALA A 392 19.17 -25.11 -8.74
CA ALA A 392 19.06 -25.99 -7.57
C ALA A 392 20.27 -25.86 -6.62
N ALA A 393 21.48 -25.77 -7.19
CA ALA A 393 22.70 -25.52 -6.43
C ALA A 393 22.70 -24.12 -5.77
N LYS A 394 22.30 -23.07 -6.49
CA LYS A 394 22.22 -21.70 -5.95
C LYS A 394 21.25 -21.55 -4.78
N ILE A 395 20.16 -22.31 -4.78
CA ILE A 395 19.18 -22.31 -3.68
C ILE A 395 19.53 -23.32 -2.57
N ASN A 396 20.76 -23.86 -2.56
CA ASN A 396 21.28 -24.76 -1.52
C ASN A 396 20.42 -26.01 -1.30
N ILE A 397 19.95 -26.66 -2.38
CA ILE A 397 19.41 -28.01 -2.27
C ILE A 397 20.59 -28.97 -1.99
N PRO A 398 20.53 -29.79 -0.92
CA PRO A 398 21.61 -30.72 -0.63
C PRO A 398 21.76 -31.78 -1.72
N GLU A 399 22.99 -31.98 -2.19
CA GLU A 399 23.33 -33.04 -3.13
C GLU A 399 23.41 -34.38 -2.37
N LEU A 400 22.83 -35.43 -2.97
CA LEU A 400 22.88 -36.80 -2.50
C LEU A 400 23.92 -37.56 -3.31
N SER A 401 25.00 -37.99 -2.67
CA SER A 401 26.06 -38.70 -3.39
C SER A 401 25.55 -39.98 -4.06
N VAL A 402 26.22 -40.42 -5.14
CA VAL A 402 25.89 -41.70 -5.81
C VAL A 402 25.91 -42.87 -4.81
N GLN A 403 26.85 -42.83 -3.87
CA GLN A 403 26.98 -43.80 -2.80
C GLN A 403 25.78 -43.82 -1.86
N GLU A 404 25.36 -42.65 -1.36
CA GLU A 404 24.19 -42.56 -0.48
C GLU A 404 22.91 -42.91 -1.23
N HIS A 405 22.79 -42.52 -2.50
CA HIS A 405 21.65 -42.91 -3.32
C HIS A 405 21.57 -44.43 -3.47
N LEU A 406 22.68 -45.08 -3.83
CA LEU A 406 22.76 -46.54 -3.94
C LEU A 406 22.42 -47.21 -2.60
N ARG A 407 23.02 -46.73 -1.51
CA ARG A 407 22.87 -47.29 -0.15
C ARG A 407 21.46 -47.17 0.41
N CYS A 408 20.86 -45.99 0.29
CA CYS A 408 19.61 -45.67 0.97
C CYS A 408 18.39 -45.92 0.08
N ASN A 409 18.49 -45.62 -1.21
CA ASN A 409 17.33 -45.60 -2.09
C ASN A 409 17.22 -46.83 -2.99
N VAL A 410 18.34 -47.46 -3.35
CA VAL A 410 18.34 -48.54 -4.35
C VAL A 410 18.49 -49.91 -3.71
N LEU A 411 19.62 -50.19 -3.04
CA LEU A 411 19.90 -51.52 -2.49
C LEU A 411 18.81 -52.06 -1.54
N PRO A 412 18.24 -51.26 -0.61
CA PRO A 412 17.20 -51.75 0.29
C PRO A 412 15.86 -52.04 -0.39
N LEU A 413 15.62 -51.43 -1.56
CA LEU A 413 14.36 -51.55 -2.31
C LEU A 413 14.51 -52.45 -3.55
N LEU A 414 15.68 -53.06 -3.73
CA LEU A 414 16.00 -53.84 -4.90
C LEU A 414 15.37 -55.23 -4.80
N ASN A 415 14.35 -55.48 -5.60
CA ASN A 415 13.70 -56.78 -5.67
C ASN A 415 14.58 -57.79 -6.43
N ASN A 416 14.65 -59.02 -5.94
CA ASN A 416 15.27 -60.14 -6.64
C ASN A 416 14.31 -61.34 -6.60
N PRO A 417 13.62 -61.67 -7.72
CA PRO A 417 13.80 -61.14 -9.08
C PRO A 417 13.28 -59.71 -9.29
N LEU A 418 13.85 -58.98 -10.25
CA LEU A 418 13.37 -57.64 -10.63
C LEU A 418 12.04 -57.72 -11.40
N PRO A 419 11.10 -56.78 -11.19
CA PRO A 419 9.91 -56.67 -12.02
C PRO A 419 10.29 -56.38 -13.48
N ASP A 420 9.63 -57.04 -14.43
CA ASP A 420 9.90 -56.88 -15.87
C ASP A 420 9.82 -55.41 -16.33
N THR A 421 8.90 -54.64 -15.75
CA THR A 421 8.72 -53.21 -16.06
C THR A 421 9.90 -52.33 -15.63
N LYS A 422 10.75 -52.80 -14.71
CA LYS A 422 11.91 -52.06 -14.18
C LYS A 422 13.26 -52.57 -14.67
N ALA A 423 13.31 -53.70 -15.37
CA ALA A 423 14.56 -54.32 -15.80
C ALA A 423 15.44 -53.38 -16.65
N ASN A 424 14.86 -52.76 -17.69
CA ASN A 424 15.58 -51.83 -18.58
C ASN A 424 16.03 -50.55 -17.85
N GLU A 425 15.19 -50.03 -16.96
CA GLU A 425 15.50 -48.86 -16.13
C GLU A 425 16.68 -49.16 -15.21
N TYR A 426 16.66 -50.33 -14.54
CA TYR A 426 17.73 -50.78 -13.67
C TYR A 426 19.04 -51.01 -14.42
N GLN A 427 19.01 -51.64 -15.59
CA GLN A 427 20.22 -51.83 -16.41
C GLN A 427 20.83 -50.48 -16.81
N THR A 428 20.01 -49.51 -17.19
CA THR A 428 20.46 -48.15 -17.53
C THR A 428 21.08 -47.45 -16.31
N PHE A 429 20.42 -47.57 -15.16
CA PHE A 429 20.92 -47.07 -13.87
C PHE A 429 22.28 -47.70 -13.52
N LEU A 430 22.38 -49.03 -13.57
CA LEU A 430 23.60 -49.77 -13.21
C LEU A 430 24.77 -49.40 -14.11
N ARG A 431 24.56 -49.24 -15.43
CA ARG A 431 25.61 -48.74 -16.34
C ARG A 431 26.11 -47.36 -15.94
N LYS A 432 25.22 -46.47 -15.50
CA LYS A 432 25.59 -45.14 -14.99
C LYS A 432 26.36 -45.23 -13.67
N VAL A 433 26.01 -46.13 -12.76
CA VAL A 433 26.79 -46.41 -11.53
C VAL A 433 28.19 -46.89 -11.89
N LEU A 434 28.32 -47.90 -12.77
CA LEU A 434 29.61 -48.49 -13.14
C LEU A 434 30.54 -47.47 -13.81
N SER A 435 30.03 -46.72 -14.79
CA SER A 435 30.79 -45.62 -15.41
C SER A 435 31.18 -44.51 -14.43
N TYR A 436 30.40 -44.28 -13.38
CA TYR A 436 30.78 -43.34 -12.31
C TYR A 436 31.94 -43.91 -11.48
N VAL A 437 31.86 -45.19 -11.10
CA VAL A 437 32.94 -45.89 -10.37
C VAL A 437 34.25 -45.91 -11.15
N GLU A 438 34.19 -46.17 -12.47
CA GLU A 438 35.37 -46.16 -13.33
C GLU A 438 36.05 -44.79 -13.42
N ARG A 439 35.25 -43.71 -13.45
CA ARG A 439 35.76 -42.33 -13.54
C ARG A 439 36.30 -41.81 -12.22
N GLU A 440 35.58 -42.04 -11.12
CA GLU A 440 35.89 -41.46 -9.80
C GLU A 440 36.75 -42.37 -8.91
N GLY A 441 36.96 -43.64 -9.28
CA GLY A 441 37.81 -44.56 -8.53
C GLY A 441 37.29 -44.92 -7.12
N SER A 442 35.98 -44.87 -6.90
CA SER A 442 35.38 -45.05 -5.56
C SER A 442 35.46 -46.51 -5.07
N GLN A 443 36.42 -46.78 -4.17
CA GLN A 443 36.59 -48.10 -3.55
C GLN A 443 35.36 -48.54 -2.75
N GLN A 444 34.66 -47.60 -2.11
CA GLN A 444 33.50 -47.90 -1.28
C GLN A 444 32.28 -48.33 -2.12
N LEU A 445 32.07 -47.70 -3.29
CA LEU A 445 31.05 -48.14 -4.24
C LEU A 445 31.37 -49.54 -4.79
N CYS A 446 32.63 -49.83 -5.13
CA CYS A 446 33.06 -51.17 -5.54
C CYS A 446 32.75 -52.23 -4.47
N GLN A 447 33.05 -51.93 -3.20
CA GLN A 447 32.74 -52.83 -2.09
C GLN A 447 31.24 -53.06 -1.96
N MET A 448 30.41 -52.01 -2.05
CA MET A 448 28.96 -52.15 -2.00
C MET A 448 28.41 -53.01 -3.14
N LEU A 449 28.88 -52.80 -4.37
CA LEU A 449 28.43 -53.56 -5.55
C LEU A 449 28.85 -55.03 -5.51
N THR A 450 30.03 -55.34 -4.97
CA THR A 450 30.51 -56.73 -4.83
C THR A 450 29.80 -57.51 -3.73
N GLN A 451 29.32 -56.83 -2.68
CA GLN A 451 28.64 -57.46 -1.55
C GLN A 451 27.14 -57.76 -1.81
N HIS A 452 26.53 -57.13 -2.81
CA HIS A 452 25.10 -57.24 -3.08
C HIS A 452 24.81 -57.95 -4.41
N SER A 453 23.64 -58.57 -4.50
CA SER A 453 23.15 -59.16 -5.75
C SER A 453 22.61 -58.05 -6.64
N VAL A 454 23.46 -57.50 -7.50
CA VAL A 454 23.16 -56.31 -8.34
C VAL A 454 23.33 -56.56 -9.84
N ILE A 455 23.88 -57.70 -10.25
CA ILE A 455 24.17 -57.97 -11.66
C ILE A 455 22.99 -58.72 -12.26
N PRO A 456 22.28 -58.16 -13.27
CA PRO A 456 21.17 -58.84 -13.92
C PRO A 456 21.65 -59.97 -14.83
N SER A 457 20.93 -61.09 -14.87
CA SER A 457 21.11 -62.14 -15.89
C SER A 457 20.40 -61.81 -17.19
N ASP A 458 20.99 -62.20 -18.32
CA ASP A 458 20.39 -62.07 -19.67
C ASP A 458 19.21 -63.05 -19.92
N GLU A 459 18.89 -63.94 -18.98
CA GLU A 459 17.80 -64.93 -19.16
C GLU A 459 16.40 -64.31 -18.96
N SER A 460 15.65 -64.31 -20.05
CA SER A 460 14.51 -63.45 -20.38
C SER A 460 13.17 -63.74 -19.70
N SER A 461 13.14 -64.44 -18.56
CA SER A 461 11.87 -64.73 -17.88
C SER A 461 11.80 -64.37 -16.41
N ASN A 462 12.91 -64.02 -15.74
CA ASN A 462 12.88 -63.75 -14.30
C ASN A 462 13.93 -62.73 -13.80
N CYS A 463 14.56 -61.92 -14.67
CA CYS A 463 15.56 -60.86 -14.36
C CYS A 463 16.20 -61.00 -12.95
N ARG A 464 16.87 -62.14 -12.72
CA ARG A 464 17.44 -62.46 -11.41
C ARG A 464 18.72 -61.66 -11.25
N LEU A 465 18.94 -61.18 -10.05
CA LEU A 465 20.14 -60.45 -9.69
C LEU A 465 21.13 -61.39 -8.99
N PHE A 466 22.38 -61.31 -9.40
CA PHE A 466 23.48 -62.13 -8.89
C PHE A 466 24.56 -61.25 -8.29
N ARG A 467 25.32 -61.81 -7.34
CA ARG A 467 26.56 -61.20 -6.85
C ARG A 467 27.65 -61.41 -7.88
N ALA A 468 28.63 -60.51 -7.90
CA ALA A 468 29.82 -60.67 -8.75
C ALA A 468 30.52 -62.03 -8.54
N SER A 469 30.61 -62.49 -7.29
CA SER A 469 31.19 -63.79 -6.93
C SER A 469 30.36 -65.01 -7.36
N GLU A 470 29.07 -64.84 -7.67
CA GLU A 470 28.20 -65.93 -8.14
C GLU A 470 28.32 -66.14 -9.65
N LEU A 471 28.73 -65.10 -10.39
CA LEU A 471 28.89 -65.13 -11.84
C LEU A 471 30.33 -65.41 -12.27
N TYR A 472 31.31 -65.04 -11.44
CA TYR A 472 32.72 -65.28 -11.68
C TYR A 472 33.39 -65.84 -10.43
N ASP A 473 33.90 -67.06 -10.54
CA ASP A 473 34.70 -67.75 -9.53
C ASP A 473 36.12 -67.94 -10.07
N ASP A 474 37.09 -67.18 -9.56
CA ASP A 474 38.49 -67.27 -9.98
C ASP A 474 39.20 -68.52 -9.45
N THR A 475 38.56 -69.26 -8.55
CA THR A 475 39.02 -70.58 -8.09
C THR A 475 38.55 -71.71 -9.02
N ASN A 476 37.61 -71.44 -9.92
CA ASN A 476 37.17 -72.39 -10.94
C ASN A 476 38.12 -72.36 -12.15
N PRO A 477 38.83 -73.46 -12.45
CA PRO A 477 39.84 -73.50 -13.53
C PRO A 477 39.26 -73.18 -14.92
N MET A 478 37.97 -73.45 -15.13
CA MET A 478 37.29 -73.24 -16.41
C MET A 478 37.01 -71.75 -16.65
N PHE A 479 36.55 -71.02 -15.62
CA PHE A 479 36.37 -69.57 -15.70
C PHE A 479 37.70 -68.83 -15.75
N ALA A 480 38.70 -69.27 -14.98
CA ALA A 480 40.05 -68.72 -15.04
C ALA A 480 40.66 -68.86 -16.46
N ALA A 481 40.37 -69.95 -17.18
CA ALA A 481 40.83 -70.17 -18.55
C ALA A 481 40.05 -69.36 -19.60
N VAL A 482 38.72 -69.28 -19.48
CA VAL A 482 37.85 -68.55 -20.43
C VAL A 482 38.07 -67.04 -20.35
N PHE A 483 38.31 -66.50 -19.16
CA PHE A 483 38.55 -65.06 -18.95
C PHE A 483 40.05 -64.69 -18.88
N ALA A 484 40.97 -65.62 -19.16
CA ALA A 484 42.42 -65.40 -19.08
C ALA A 484 42.96 -64.24 -19.96
N GLY A 485 42.21 -63.84 -21.00
CA GLY A 485 42.55 -62.72 -21.90
C GLY A 485 41.67 -61.47 -21.72
N ALA A 486 40.61 -61.54 -20.90
CA ALA A 486 39.85 -60.36 -20.50
C ALA A 486 40.55 -59.79 -19.26
N GLY A 487 41.19 -58.62 -19.39
CA GLY A 487 42.01 -58.05 -18.32
C GLY A 487 41.35 -58.12 -16.94
N LYS A 488 42.14 -58.55 -15.94
CA LYS A 488 41.76 -58.60 -14.52
C LYS A 488 41.13 -57.28 -14.05
N THR A 489 39.82 -57.16 -14.11
CA THR A 489 39.06 -56.02 -13.55
C THR A 489 38.65 -56.26 -12.10
N SER A 490 39.08 -57.36 -11.46
CA SER A 490 38.75 -57.68 -10.06
C SER A 490 39.79 -57.26 -9.02
N LYS A 491 40.84 -56.53 -9.39
CA LYS A 491 41.71 -55.86 -8.42
C LYS A 491 42.00 -54.44 -8.87
N CYS A 492 41.53 -53.47 -8.08
CA CYS A 492 41.95 -52.08 -8.12
C CYS A 492 43.47 -51.96 -8.31
N ARG A 493 43.90 -51.72 -9.55
CA ARG A 493 45.21 -51.20 -9.92
C ARG A 493 45.06 -50.53 -11.29
N MET A 494 44.75 -49.24 -11.27
CA MET A 494 45.12 -48.36 -12.38
C MET A 494 46.48 -47.78 -12.03
N ASP A 495 47.48 -48.08 -12.85
CA ASP A 495 48.69 -47.24 -12.96
C ASP A 495 48.74 -46.63 -14.37
N PRO A 496 49.25 -45.40 -14.52
CA PRO A 496 49.03 -44.57 -15.69
C PRO A 496 50.17 -44.71 -16.69
N THR A 497 49.87 -44.79 -17.98
CA THR A 497 50.67 -44.10 -19.03
C THR A 497 49.93 -44.10 -20.37
N PRO A 498 50.02 -42.99 -21.15
CA PRO A 498 49.29 -42.83 -22.39
C PRO A 498 50.16 -43.25 -23.58
N HIS A 499 49.53 -43.86 -24.60
CA HIS A 499 50.12 -43.91 -25.93
C HIS A 499 49.06 -43.56 -26.98
N LEU A 500 49.24 -42.33 -27.48
CA LEU A 500 48.88 -41.71 -28.77
C LEU A 500 47.44 -41.84 -29.30
#